data_AF-A0A939XP68-F1
#
_entry.id   AF-A0A939XP68-F1
#
_cell.length_a   1.000
_cell.length_b   1.000
_cell.length_c   1.000
_cell.angle_alpha   90.00
_cell.angle_beta   90.00
_cell.angle_gamma   90.00
#
_symmetry.space_group_name_H-M   'P 1'
#
loop_
_entity.id
_entity.type
_entity.pdbx_description
1 polymer ?
#
loop_
_entity_poly.entity_id
_entity_poly.type
_entity_poly.pdbx_seq_one_letter_code
_entity_poly.pdbx_strand_id
1 'polypeptide(L)'
;EAVSQTPLSSGAAAASSQVPGTGVDSASSAAPAQPLSSEEKEQEDAALSTYRDAKEHFEKEFLIKKLKQYGWNISKTAEAIEMERSNLHRKIKAYGIYQNRSGDMDQQ
;
A
#
# COMPACT_ATOMS: atom_id res chain seq x y z
N GLU A 1 -66.15 24.20 -2.72
CA GLU A 1 -65.62 25.46 -3.25
C GLU A 1 -65.24 26.35 -2.07
N ALA A 2 -63.95 26.36 -1.71
CA ALA A 2 -63.40 27.24 -0.67
C ALA A 2 -61.93 27.49 -1.04
N VAL A 3 -61.74 28.53 -1.84
CA VAL A 3 -60.47 28.97 -2.40
C VAL A 3 -59.60 29.53 -1.27
N SER A 4 -58.57 28.79 -0.90
CA SER A 4 -57.57 29.21 0.08
C SER A 4 -56.42 29.89 -0.66
N GLN A 5 -56.52 31.19 -0.86
CA GLN A 5 -55.44 32.01 -1.43
C GLN A 5 -54.48 32.44 -0.32
N THR A 6 -53.23 32.01 -0.43
CA THR A 6 -52.09 32.47 0.36
C THR A 6 -51.52 33.77 -0.21
N PRO A 7 -51.20 34.79 0.61
CA PRO A 7 -50.54 35.99 0.13
C PRO A 7 -49.03 35.81 -0.03
N LEU A 8 -48.52 36.36 -1.12
CA LEU A 8 -47.11 36.50 -1.49
C LEU A 8 -46.43 37.53 -0.58
N SER A 9 -45.41 37.13 0.18
CA SER A 9 -44.54 38.06 0.90
C SER A 9 -43.26 38.31 0.10
N SER A 10 -43.20 39.52 -0.46
CA SER A 10 -42.01 40.19 -1.00
C SER A 10 -41.18 40.79 0.14
N GLY A 11 -39.85 40.79 0.00
CA GLY A 11 -38.93 41.49 0.90
C GLY A 11 -37.63 40.72 1.07
N ALA A 12 -36.62 40.94 0.24
CA ALA A 12 -35.65 42.05 0.33
C ALA A 12 -34.34 41.58 0.96
N ALA A 13 -33.28 41.78 0.17
CA ALA A 13 -31.88 41.59 0.46
C ALA A 13 -31.41 42.18 1.80
N ALA A 14 -30.44 41.50 2.42
CA ALA A 14 -29.25 42.15 2.96
C ALA A 14 -28.19 41.08 3.28
N ALA A 15 -27.12 41.11 2.50
CA ALA A 15 -25.87 40.45 2.84
C ALA A 15 -25.34 41.01 4.17
N SER A 16 -25.07 40.14 5.13
CA SER A 16 -24.33 40.50 6.35
C SER A 16 -22.99 39.78 6.34
N SER A 17 -21.98 40.55 5.97
CA SER A 17 -20.59 40.34 6.35
C SER A 17 -20.49 40.17 7.85
N GLN A 18 -19.92 39.06 8.32
CA GLN A 18 -19.07 39.05 9.49
C GLN A 18 -18.34 37.69 9.57
N VAL A 19 -17.03 37.71 9.32
CA VAL A 19 -16.12 36.65 9.76
C VAL A 19 -15.41 37.15 11.02
N PRO A 20 -15.63 36.56 12.20
CA PRO A 20 -14.76 36.79 13.33
C PRO A 20 -13.64 35.75 13.32
N GLY A 21 -12.42 36.24 13.10
CA GLY A 21 -11.21 35.48 13.38
C GLY A 21 -11.15 35.15 14.88
N THR A 22 -10.99 33.87 15.18
CA THR A 22 -10.47 33.42 16.47
C THR A 22 -9.24 32.57 16.17
N GLY A 23 -8.08 33.17 16.43
CA GLY A 23 -6.83 32.44 16.48
C GLY A 23 -6.85 31.54 17.71
N VAL A 24 -6.64 30.25 17.49
CA VAL A 24 -6.36 29.28 18.53
C VAL A 24 -5.10 28.52 18.13
N ASP A 25 -4.22 28.44 19.12
CA ASP A 25 -3.08 27.53 19.33
C ASP A 25 -2.15 27.19 18.15
N SER A 26 -0.91 27.69 18.21
CA SER A 26 0.20 26.99 18.88
C SER A 26 0.42 25.56 18.39
N ALA A 27 1.35 25.47 17.44
CA ALA A 27 2.44 24.51 17.43
C ALA A 27 2.09 23.08 17.87
N SER A 28 1.75 22.24 16.90
CA SER A 28 2.07 20.82 17.02
C SER A 28 2.56 20.29 15.69
N SER A 29 3.89 20.24 15.61
CA SER A 29 4.66 19.31 14.80
C SER A 29 4.19 19.20 13.34
N ALA A 30 4.65 20.16 12.53
CA ALA A 30 5.08 19.80 11.18
C ALA A 30 6.12 18.69 11.37
N ALA A 31 5.66 17.44 11.32
CA ALA A 31 6.53 16.29 11.27
C ALA A 31 7.59 16.63 10.21
N PRO A 32 8.89 16.49 10.52
CA PRO A 32 9.85 16.50 9.44
C PRO A 32 9.34 15.45 8.48
N ALA A 33 9.08 15.87 7.23
CA ALA A 33 9.00 14.95 6.11
C ALA A 33 10.35 14.25 6.13
N GLN A 34 10.42 13.17 6.89
CA GLN A 34 11.59 12.34 6.96
C GLN A 34 11.67 11.72 5.57
N PRO A 35 12.71 11.99 4.77
CA PRO A 35 13.07 11.06 3.71
C PRO A 35 13.55 9.80 4.43
N LEU A 36 12.59 8.98 4.88
CA LEU A 36 12.89 7.76 5.61
C LEU A 36 13.40 6.73 4.61
N SER A 37 14.73 6.65 4.61
CA SER A 37 15.61 5.55 4.20
C SER A 37 15.63 5.21 2.71
N SER A 38 16.41 5.99 1.97
CA SER A 38 17.01 5.61 0.68
C SER A 38 18.45 5.13 0.84
N GLU A 39 18.77 4.47 1.96
CA GLU A 39 20.08 3.89 2.28
C GLU A 39 19.69 2.69 3.16
N GLU A 40 19.66 1.43 2.68
CA GLU A 40 20.80 0.51 2.68
C GLU A 40 20.50 -0.74 1.79
N LYS A 41 20.55 -0.62 0.45
CA LYS A 41 20.64 -1.81 -0.43
C LYS A 41 21.51 -1.62 -1.69
N GLU A 42 22.44 -0.68 -1.68
CA GLU A 42 23.41 -0.53 -2.77
C GLU A 42 24.49 -1.63 -2.78
N GLN A 43 24.51 -2.52 -1.79
CA GLN A 43 25.50 -3.60 -1.68
C GLN A 43 25.11 -4.91 -2.39
N GLU A 44 23.95 -4.96 -3.04
CA GLU A 44 23.50 -6.13 -3.82
C GLU A 44 23.68 -5.95 -5.35
N ASP A 45 23.96 -4.72 -5.81
CA ASP A 45 24.10 -4.39 -7.24
C ASP A 45 25.40 -4.97 -7.86
N ALA A 46 26.46 -5.13 -7.07
CA ALA A 46 27.74 -5.69 -7.53
C ALA A 46 27.65 -7.19 -7.93
N ALA A 47 26.57 -7.89 -7.58
CA ALA A 47 26.35 -9.30 -7.93
C ALA A 47 25.43 -9.49 -9.15
N LEU A 48 24.72 -8.44 -9.61
CA LEU A 48 23.80 -8.53 -10.75
C LEU A 48 24.55 -8.19 -12.05
N SER A 49 25.46 -9.08 -12.43
CA SER A 49 26.35 -8.86 -13.59
C SER A 49 25.60 -8.85 -14.93
N THR A 50 24.35 -9.35 -14.96
CA THR A 50 23.53 -9.44 -16.16
C THR A 50 22.09 -9.00 -15.90
N TYR A 51 21.40 -8.47 -16.93
CA TYR A 51 19.95 -8.19 -16.90
C TYR A 51 19.11 -9.37 -16.38
N ARG A 52 19.54 -10.60 -16.69
CA ARG A 52 18.92 -11.83 -16.20
C ARG A 52 18.94 -11.89 -14.67
N ASP A 53 20.08 -11.61 -14.06
CA ASP A 53 20.25 -11.68 -12.61
C ASP A 53 19.36 -10.63 -11.93
N ALA A 54 19.35 -9.40 -12.46
CA ALA A 54 18.50 -8.33 -11.94
C ALA A 54 17.00 -8.69 -12.01
N LYS A 55 16.57 -9.31 -13.12
CA LYS A 55 15.22 -9.81 -13.25
C LYS A 55 14.90 -10.91 -12.24
N GLU A 56 15.80 -11.88 -12.07
CA GLU A 56 15.63 -12.98 -11.11
C GLU A 56 15.56 -12.46 -9.66
N HIS A 57 16.38 -11.47 -9.32
CA HIS A 57 16.38 -10.81 -8.01
C HIS A 57 15.06 -10.09 -7.73
N PHE A 58 14.62 -9.24 -8.67
CA PHE A 58 13.34 -8.55 -8.58
C PHE A 58 12.18 -9.55 -8.44
N GLU A 59 12.15 -10.59 -9.27
CA GLU A 59 11.10 -11.60 -9.24
C GLU A 59 11.05 -12.32 -7.89
N LYS A 60 12.22 -12.71 -7.35
CA LYS A 60 12.31 -13.36 -6.04
C LYS A 60 11.74 -12.48 -4.94
N GLU A 61 12.16 -11.23 -4.87
CA GLU A 61 11.69 -10.27 -3.87
C GLU A 61 10.19 -10.00 -4.00
N PHE A 62 9.70 -9.86 -5.24
CA PHE A 62 8.27 -9.68 -5.52
C PHE A 62 7.45 -10.87 -5.02
N LEU A 63 7.89 -12.09 -5.33
CA LEU A 63 7.18 -13.30 -4.91
C LEU A 63 7.18 -13.47 -3.40
N ILE A 64 8.29 -13.20 -2.71
CA ILE A 64 8.35 -13.25 -1.24
C ILE A 64 7.35 -12.26 -0.62
N LYS A 65 7.31 -11.02 -1.11
CA LYS A 65 6.37 -10.00 -0.62
C LYS A 65 4.92 -10.43 -0.80
N LYS A 66 4.57 -10.93 -1.99
CA LYS A 66 3.22 -11.41 -2.31
C LYS A 66 2.83 -12.64 -1.49
N LEU A 67 3.72 -13.63 -1.37
CA LEU A 67 3.47 -14.80 -0.54
C LEU A 67 3.23 -14.42 0.93
N LYS A 68 4.02 -13.51 1.50
CA LYS A 68 3.80 -12.99 2.86
C LYS A 68 2.43 -12.31 2.98
N GLN A 69 2.05 -11.48 2.01
CA GLN A 69 0.75 -10.78 1.97
C GLN A 69 -0.45 -11.74 2.03
N TYR A 70 -0.35 -12.90 1.38
CA TYR A 70 -1.41 -13.92 1.36
C TYR A 70 -1.17 -15.08 2.35
N GLY A 71 -0.31 -14.89 3.36
CA GLY A 71 -0.06 -15.88 4.41
C GLY A 71 0.54 -17.19 3.90
N TRP A 72 1.45 -17.10 2.93
CA TRP A 72 2.09 -18.22 2.23
C TRP A 72 1.12 -19.16 1.48
N ASN A 73 -0.11 -18.71 1.21
CA ASN A 73 -1.05 -19.44 0.39
C ASN A 73 -0.72 -19.28 -1.10
N ILE A 74 -0.14 -20.34 -1.70
CA ILE A 74 0.32 -20.33 -3.10
C ILE A 74 -0.85 -20.15 -4.07
N SER A 75 -1.99 -20.82 -3.84
CA SER A 75 -3.15 -20.73 -4.75
C SER A 75 -3.73 -19.31 -4.77
N LYS A 76 -3.96 -18.73 -3.58
CA LYS A 76 -4.46 -17.35 -3.45
C LYS A 76 -3.48 -16.32 -4.01
N THR A 77 -2.17 -16.56 -3.84
CA THR A 77 -1.14 -15.68 -4.40
C THR A 77 -1.13 -15.76 -5.93
N ALA A 78 -1.20 -16.97 -6.49
CA ALA A 78 -1.25 -17.21 -7.94
C ALA A 78 -2.43 -16.50 -8.60
N GLU A 79 -3.63 -16.63 -8.03
CA GLU A 79 -4.82 -15.90 -8.48
C GLU A 79 -4.63 -14.38 -8.41
N ALA A 80 -4.06 -13.89 -7.31
CA ALA A 80 -3.90 -12.45 -7.09
C ALA A 80 -2.83 -11.77 -7.94
N ILE A 81 -1.82 -12.50 -8.42
CA ILE A 81 -0.79 -11.99 -9.33
C ILE A 81 -1.02 -12.45 -10.78
N GLU A 82 -2.18 -13.06 -11.06
CA GLU A 82 -2.57 -13.59 -12.37
C GLU A 82 -1.51 -14.54 -12.97
N MET A 83 -0.93 -15.39 -12.13
CA MET A 83 0.07 -16.37 -12.55
C MET A 83 -0.47 -17.78 -12.33
N GLU A 84 -0.28 -18.65 -13.32
CA GLU A 84 -0.56 -20.07 -13.16
C GLU A 84 0.09 -20.65 -11.90
N ARG A 85 -0.70 -21.35 -11.08
CA ARG A 85 -0.23 -21.94 -9.82
C ARG A 85 0.98 -22.84 -10.03
N SER A 86 0.97 -23.63 -11.10
CA SER A 86 2.07 -24.53 -11.51
C SER A 86 3.36 -23.77 -11.75
N ASN A 87 3.27 -22.59 -12.38
CA ASN A 87 4.42 -21.74 -12.69
C ASN A 87 4.95 -21.07 -11.44
N LEU A 88 4.04 -20.52 -10.61
CA LEU A 88 4.41 -19.92 -9.33
C LEU A 88 5.15 -20.94 -8.45
N HIS A 89 4.64 -22.17 -8.34
CA HIS A 89 5.28 -23.22 -7.56
C HIS A 89 6.70 -23.55 -8.08
N ARG A 90 6.89 -23.63 -9.40
CA ARG A 90 8.23 -23.83 -10.00
C ARG A 90 9.17 -22.67 -9.68
N LYS A 91 8.72 -21.42 -9.78
CA LYS A 91 9.51 -20.23 -9.44
C LYS A 91 9.91 -20.21 -7.97
N ILE A 92 8.98 -20.52 -7.06
CA ILE A 92 9.25 -20.61 -5.62
C ILE A 92 10.37 -21.63 -5.34
N LYS A 93 10.27 -22.82 -5.94
CA LYS A 93 11.30 -23.86 -5.80
C LYS A 93 12.63 -23.45 -6.42
N ALA A 94 12.62 -22.84 -7.61
CA ALA A 94 13.83 -22.39 -8.30
C ALA A 94 14.58 -21.29 -7.53
N TYR A 95 13.85 -20.37 -6.89
CA TYR A 95 14.43 -19.28 -6.11
C TYR A 95 14.71 -19.65 -4.64
N GLY A 96 14.42 -20.89 -4.23
CA GLY A 96 14.61 -21.35 -2.85
C GLY A 96 13.75 -20.60 -1.83
N ILE A 97 12.54 -20.19 -2.23
CA ILE A 97 11.62 -19.45 -1.36
C ILE A 97 10.87 -20.48 -0.50
N TYR A 98 11.25 -20.60 0.76
CA TYR A 98 10.58 -21.49 1.72
C TYR A 98 9.94 -20.68 2.85
N GLN A 99 8.72 -21.08 3.25
CA GLN A 99 8.14 -20.58 4.48
C GLN A 99 8.96 -21.19 5.63
N ASN A 100 9.76 -20.38 6.30
CA ASN A 100 10.40 -20.79 7.55
C ASN A 100 9.30 -20.93 8.61
N ARG A 101 8.64 -22.09 8.63
CA ARG A 101 7.80 -22.48 9.76
C ARG A 101 8.77 -22.75 10.91
N SER A 102 9.14 -21.69 11.61
CA SER A 102 9.90 -21.77 12.85
C SER A 102 9.17 -22.75 13.77
N GLY A 103 9.76 -23.92 13.99
CA GLY A 103 9.16 -24.99 14.81
C GLY A 103 9.78 -26.38 14.69
N ASP A 104 10.57 -26.69 13.65
CA ASP A 104 11.28 -27.98 13.56
C ASP A 104 12.80 -27.70 13.51
N MET A 105 13.38 -27.47 14.68
CA MET A 105 14.79 -27.74 14.93
C MET A 105 14.88 -29.23 15.25
N ASP A 106 15.33 -30.08 14.33
CA ASP A 106 16.03 -31.33 14.70
C ASP A 106 16.70 -31.98 13.48
N GLN A 107 18.02 -31.97 13.53
CA GLN A 107 18.94 -33.05 13.20
C GLN A 107 18.44 -34.18 12.27
N GLN A 108 19.08 -34.28 11.09
CA GLN A 108 19.63 -35.56 10.60
C GLN A 108 20.75 -35.32 9.58
#